data_AF-A0A848W2S3-F1
#
_entry.id   AF-A0A848W2S3-F1
#
_cell.length_a   1.000
_cell.length_b   1.000
_cell.length_c   1.000
_cell.angle_alpha   90.00
_cell.angle_beta   90.00
_cell.angle_gamma   90.00
#
_symmetry.space_group_name_H-M   'P 1'
#
loop_
_entity.id
_entity.type
_entity.pdbx_description
1 polymer ?
#
loop_
_entity_poly.entity_id
_entity_poly.type
_entity_poly.pdbx_seq_one_letter_code
_entity_poly.pdbx_strand_id
1 'polypeptide(L)'
;MLLFWRHRRIGANNLAKGRLGEDSAAMLGALLVTTLGLAGFSRADLVPAARRNHWVYLDEFQNFTTLSIANMLSELRKYNVGLTMAHQYLTQLQPEVRDAVIGNAGTLISFRLGGNDAPIIAREFLPTFSTEDLVGLPNYHIYLKLMIDGAPSRPFSAITVHGRQM
;
A
#
# COMPACT_ATOMS: atom_id res chain seq x y z
N MET A 1 -8.49 -4.32 6.35
CA MET A 1 -9.57 -4.90 5.49
C MET A 1 -9.00 -5.24 4.11
N LEU A 2 -9.43 -6.32 3.46
CA LEU A 2 -8.93 -6.68 2.12
C LEU A 2 -9.98 -6.40 1.06
N LEU A 3 -9.71 -5.47 0.15
CA LEU A 3 -10.62 -5.13 -0.94
C LEU A 3 -10.04 -5.54 -2.29
N PHE A 4 -10.87 -6.18 -3.10
CA PHE A 4 -10.58 -6.54 -4.48
C PHE A 4 -11.50 -5.79 -5.41
N TRP A 5 -10.96 -5.27 -6.50
CA TRP A 5 -11.78 -4.71 -7.56
C TRP A 5 -11.56 -5.45 -8.88
N ARG A 6 -12.64 -6.00 -9.43
CA ARG A 6 -12.69 -6.64 -10.75
C ARG A 6 -13.97 -6.24 -11.48
N HIS A 7 -13.87 -5.58 -12.63
CA HIS A 7 -15.01 -5.29 -13.53
C HIS A 7 -16.27 -4.77 -12.79
N ARG A 8 -16.14 -3.65 -12.05
CA ARG A 8 -17.21 -3.03 -11.26
C ARG A 8 -17.76 -3.89 -10.10
N ARG A 9 -17.13 -5.02 -9.78
CA ARG A 9 -17.43 -5.78 -8.56
C ARG A 9 -16.36 -5.51 -7.53
N ILE A 10 -16.80 -5.09 -6.35
CA ILE A 10 -15.96 -4.92 -5.16
C ILE A 10 -16.16 -6.18 -4.32
N GLY A 11 -15.09 -6.92 -4.06
CA GLY A 11 -15.06 -7.96 -3.04
C GLY A 11 -14.44 -7.37 -1.77
N ALA A 12 -15.13 -7.44 -0.64
CA ALA A 12 -14.62 -6.98 0.65
C ALA A 12 -14.51 -8.17 1.59
N ASN A 13 -13.30 -8.48 2.03
CA ASN A 13 -13.06 -9.46 3.08
C ASN A 13 -12.66 -8.72 4.36
N ASN A 14 -13.58 -8.70 5.32
CA ASN A 14 -13.31 -8.20 6.66
C ASN A 14 -12.74 -9.33 7.52
N LEU A 15 -11.41 -9.36 7.66
CA LEU A 15 -10.69 -10.26 8.58
C LEU A 15 -10.74 -9.71 10.00
N ALA A 16 -11.95 -9.41 10.51
CA ALA A 16 -12.14 -8.78 11.81
C ALA A 16 -11.54 -9.66 12.92
N LYS A 17 -10.39 -9.23 13.45
CA LYS A 17 -9.63 -9.93 14.50
C LYS A 17 -10.50 -10.34 15.69
N GLY A 18 -11.49 -9.51 16.05
CA GLY A 18 -12.40 -9.76 17.18
C GLY A 18 -13.36 -10.95 17.02
N ARG A 19 -13.57 -11.50 15.82
CA ARG A 19 -14.44 -12.68 15.61
C ARG A 19 -13.67 -13.96 15.28
N LEU A 20 -12.48 -13.85 14.69
CA LEU A 20 -11.69 -14.98 14.22
C LEU A 20 -10.49 -15.32 15.12
N GLY A 21 -10.13 -14.42 16.03
CA GLY A 21 -8.83 -14.45 16.70
C GLY A 21 -7.74 -13.84 15.79
N GLU A 22 -6.72 -13.25 16.42
CA GLU A 22 -5.66 -12.53 15.71
C GLU A 22 -4.83 -13.46 14.81
N ASP A 23 -4.42 -14.61 15.33
CA ASP A 23 -3.60 -15.59 14.59
C ASP A 23 -4.35 -16.16 13.38
N SER A 24 -5.62 -16.54 13.56
CA SER A 24 -6.44 -17.06 12.46
C SER A 24 -6.66 -16.02 11.37
N ALA A 25 -6.90 -14.76 11.75
CA ALA A 25 -7.06 -13.66 10.80
C ALA A 25 -5.77 -13.38 10.03
N ALA A 26 -4.61 -13.44 10.69
CA ALA A 26 -3.31 -13.29 10.06
C ALA A 26 -3.02 -14.44 9.09
N MET A 27 -3.26 -15.70 9.49
CA MET A 27 -3.08 -16.87 8.62
C MET A 27 -3.97 -16.83 7.39
N LEU A 28 -5.27 -16.54 7.57
CA LEU A 28 -6.21 -16.40 6.45
C LEU A 28 -5.82 -15.25 5.52
N GLY A 29 -5.37 -14.13 6.09
CA GLY A 29 -4.88 -13.00 5.32
C GLY A 29 -3.63 -13.33 4.49
N ALA A 30 -2.63 -13.98 5.08
CA ALA A 30 -1.43 -14.43 4.38
C ALA A 30 -1.76 -15.42 3.25
N LEU A 31 -2.69 -16.35 3.48
CA LEU A 31 -3.16 -17.28 2.46
C LEU A 31 -3.86 -16.56 1.30
N LEU A 32 -4.73 -15.58 1.61
CA LEU A 32 -5.41 -14.76 0.59
C LEU A 32 -4.40 -13.97 -0.24
N VAL A 33 -3.45 -13.28 0.41
CA VAL A 33 -2.39 -12.51 -0.27
C VAL A 33 -1.57 -13.41 -1.19
N THR A 34 -1.15 -14.58 -0.70
CA THR A 34 -0.40 -15.56 -1.50
C THR A 34 -1.21 -16.05 -2.69
N THR A 35 -2.49 -16.38 -2.48
CA THR A 35 -3.37 -16.89 -3.55
C THR A 35 -3.55 -15.84 -4.65
N LEU A 36 -3.70 -14.57 -4.30
CA LEU A 36 -3.76 -13.48 -5.29
C LEU A 36 -2.46 -13.30 -6.04
N GLY A 37 -1.32 -13.42 -5.34
CA GLY A 37 0.00 -13.36 -5.95
C GLY A 37 0.16 -14.43 -7.03
N LEU A 38 -0.15 -15.67 -6.68
CA LEU A 38 -0.14 -16.80 -7.62
C LEU A 38 -1.15 -16.61 -8.77
N ALA A 39 -2.35 -16.09 -8.49
CA ALA A 39 -3.34 -15.77 -9.51
C ALA A 39 -2.92 -14.60 -10.42
N GLY A 40 -2.04 -13.71 -9.95
CA GLY A 40 -1.40 -12.69 -10.76
C GLY A 40 -0.34 -13.28 -11.69
N PHE A 41 0.53 -14.15 -11.16
CA PHE A 41 1.57 -14.82 -11.92
C PHE A 41 1.05 -15.81 -12.96
N SER A 42 -0.09 -16.47 -12.71
CA SER A 42 -0.74 -17.35 -13.71
C SER A 42 -1.16 -16.63 -15.00
N ARG A 43 -1.03 -15.29 -15.03
CA ARG A 43 -1.32 -14.44 -16.19
C ARG A 43 -0.09 -14.21 -17.07
N ALA A 44 1.04 -14.86 -16.76
CA ALA A 44 2.27 -14.76 -17.53
C ALA A 44 2.08 -15.13 -19.01
N ASP A 45 1.28 -16.15 -19.28
CA ASP A 45 1.02 -16.67 -20.63
C ASP A 45 0.09 -15.76 -21.45
N LEU A 46 -0.56 -14.77 -20.82
CA LEU A 46 -1.39 -13.81 -21.54
C LEU A 46 -0.52 -12.73 -22.18
N VAL A 47 -0.79 -12.44 -23.45
CA VAL A 47 -0.22 -11.26 -24.13
C VAL A 47 -0.59 -9.99 -23.37
N PRO A 48 0.29 -8.98 -23.29
CA PRO A 48 0.04 -7.75 -22.50
C PRO A 48 -1.31 -7.09 -22.78
N ALA A 49 -1.75 -7.05 -24.05
CA ALA A 49 -3.04 -6.48 -24.44
C ALA A 49 -4.26 -7.23 -23.90
N ALA A 50 -4.13 -8.53 -23.60
CA ALA A 50 -5.19 -9.34 -23.00
C ALA A 50 -5.20 -9.26 -21.47
N ARG A 51 -4.17 -8.67 -20.85
CA ARG A 51 -4.06 -8.55 -19.39
C ARG A 51 -4.97 -7.44 -18.87
N ARG A 52 -6.07 -7.83 -18.23
CA ARG A 52 -7.01 -6.91 -17.55
C ARG A 52 -6.44 -6.33 -16.25
N ASN A 53 -6.65 -5.04 -16.00
CA ASN A 53 -6.22 -4.43 -14.75
C ASN A 53 -6.99 -5.00 -13.55
N HIS A 54 -6.27 -5.38 -12.50
CA HIS A 54 -6.82 -5.77 -11.20
C HIS A 54 -6.18 -4.92 -10.12
N TRP A 55 -6.96 -4.55 -9.11
CA TRP A 55 -6.47 -3.73 -8.00
C TRP A 55 -6.72 -4.45 -6.68
N VAL A 56 -5.67 -4.53 -5.87
CA VAL A 56 -5.68 -5.10 -4.53
C VAL A 56 -5.41 -3.98 -3.54
N TYR A 57 -6.27 -3.86 -2.53
CA TYR A 57 -6.10 -2.91 -1.45
C TYR A 57 -5.89 -3.67 -0.15
N LEU A 58 -4.69 -3.51 0.42
CA LEU A 58 -4.28 -4.11 1.68
C LEU A 58 -4.31 -3.03 2.75
N ASP A 59 -5.40 -2.99 3.50
CA ASP A 59 -5.50 -2.14 4.68
C ASP A 59 -5.05 -2.92 5.93
N GLU A 60 -4.29 -2.25 6.78
CA GLU A 60 -3.47 -2.84 7.86
C GLU A 60 -2.47 -3.88 7.32
N PHE A 61 -1.65 -3.43 6.36
CA PHE A 61 -0.69 -4.24 5.61
C PHE A 61 0.26 -5.09 6.48
N GLN A 62 0.71 -4.58 7.64
CA GLN A 62 1.61 -5.27 8.57
C GLN A 62 1.10 -6.63 9.05
N ASN A 63 -0.21 -6.85 9.03
CA ASN A 63 -0.78 -8.14 9.45
C ASN A 63 -0.51 -9.26 8.44
N PHE A 64 -0.02 -8.93 7.24
CA PHE A 64 0.10 -9.87 6.12
C PHE A 64 1.52 -9.96 5.58
N THR A 65 2.50 -9.35 6.25
CA THR A 65 3.82 -9.12 5.66
C THR A 65 4.88 -10.13 6.06
N THR A 66 5.39 -10.83 5.06
CA THR A 66 6.73 -11.41 5.04
C THR A 66 7.53 -10.75 3.91
N LEU A 67 8.86 -10.82 3.95
CA LEU A 67 9.71 -10.28 2.86
C LEU A 67 9.36 -10.92 1.50
N SER A 68 9.05 -12.22 1.49
CA SER A 68 8.60 -12.92 0.29
C SER A 68 7.30 -12.33 -0.27
N ILE A 69 6.33 -12.05 0.59
CA ILE A 69 5.07 -11.42 0.20
C ILE A 69 5.30 -10.01 -0.36
N ALA A 70 6.15 -9.19 0.28
CA ALA A 70 6.47 -7.85 -0.21
C ALA A 70 7.11 -7.87 -1.61
N ASN A 71 8.05 -8.79 -1.84
CA ASN A 71 8.70 -8.95 -3.14
C ASN A 71 7.72 -9.46 -4.20
N MET A 72 6.94 -10.50 -3.88
CA MET A 72 5.90 -11.04 -4.76
C MET A 72 4.93 -9.94 -5.21
N LEU A 73 4.42 -9.17 -4.25
CA LEU A 73 3.50 -8.07 -4.48
C LEU A 73 4.09 -6.95 -5.36
N SER A 74 5.39 -6.69 -5.25
CA SER A 74 6.10 -5.70 -6.07
C SER A 74 6.23 -6.15 -7.54
N GLU A 75 6.33 -7.46 -7.79
CA GLU A 75 6.41 -8.01 -9.15
C GLU A 75 5.07 -8.07 -9.89
N LEU A 76 3.96 -8.07 -9.15
CA LEU A 76 2.60 -8.17 -9.69
C LEU A 76 2.23 -7.05 -10.68
N ARG A 77 2.92 -5.90 -10.61
CA ARG A 77 2.77 -4.80 -11.58
C ARG A 77 3.01 -5.25 -13.02
N LYS A 78 3.95 -6.18 -13.24
CA LYS A 78 4.26 -6.76 -14.58
C LYS A 78 3.06 -7.49 -15.19
N TYR A 79 2.10 -7.89 -14.36
CA TYR A 79 0.93 -8.70 -14.73
C TYR A 79 -0.39 -7.89 -14.68
N ASN A 80 -0.31 -6.56 -14.74
CA ASN A 80 -1.45 -5.63 -14.62
C ASN A 80 -2.26 -5.86 -13.32
N VAL A 81 -1.55 -6.12 -12.23
CA VAL A 81 -2.11 -6.14 -10.88
C VAL A 81 -1.49 -4.98 -10.10
N GLY A 82 -2.30 -3.97 -9.84
CA GLY A 82 -1.93 -2.81 -9.04
C GLY A 82 -2.23 -3.05 -7.56
N LEU A 83 -1.40 -2.46 -6.71
CA LEU A 83 -1.46 -2.64 -5.27
C LEU A 83 -1.55 -1.28 -4.57
N THR A 84 -2.37 -1.21 -3.54
CA THR A 84 -2.40 -0.10 -2.60
C THR A 84 -2.30 -0.67 -1.20
N MET A 85 -1.29 -0.24 -0.45
CA MET A 85 -1.04 -0.68 0.92
C MET A 85 -1.25 0.50 1.85
N ALA A 86 -2.08 0.32 2.86
CA ALA A 86 -2.28 1.30 3.92
C ALA A 86 -1.71 0.75 5.23
N HIS A 87 -1.01 1.61 5.97
CA HIS A 87 -0.28 1.25 7.18
C HIS A 87 -0.15 2.46 8.11
N GLN A 88 -0.19 2.23 9.42
CA GLN A 88 -0.19 3.31 10.42
C GLN A 88 1.18 3.61 11.03
N TYR A 89 2.00 2.59 11.31
CA TYR A 89 3.24 2.72 12.09
C TYR A 89 4.40 1.94 11.47
N LEU A 90 5.32 2.58 10.74
CA LEU A 90 6.36 1.85 9.99
C LEU A 90 7.22 0.92 10.86
N THR A 91 7.33 1.21 12.16
CA THR A 91 7.98 0.37 13.16
C THR A 91 7.35 -1.02 13.35
N GLN A 92 6.11 -1.23 12.92
CA GLN A 92 5.47 -2.56 12.91
C GLN A 92 5.96 -3.46 11.77
N LEU A 93 6.64 -2.89 10.77
CA LEU A 93 7.25 -3.64 9.68
C LEU A 93 8.70 -3.97 10.04
N GLN A 94 9.12 -5.20 9.70
CA GLN A 94 10.54 -5.53 9.72
C GLN A 94 11.31 -4.59 8.76
N PRO A 95 12.53 -4.16 9.10
CA PRO A 95 13.28 -3.20 8.30
C PRO A 95 13.38 -3.55 6.82
N GLU A 96 13.62 -4.82 6.50
CA GLU A 96 13.77 -5.31 5.12
C GLU A 96 12.45 -5.21 4.33
N VAL A 97 11.33 -5.50 5.00
CA VAL A 97 9.99 -5.38 4.40
C VAL A 97 9.66 -3.91 4.16
N ARG A 98 9.92 -3.05 5.15
CA ARG A 98 9.68 -1.60 5.06
C ARG A 98 10.46 -1.01 3.89
N ASP A 99 11.75 -1.31 3.81
CA ASP A 99 12.63 -0.75 2.78
C ASP A 99 12.26 -1.28 1.39
N ALA A 100 11.90 -2.55 1.27
CA ALA A 100 11.39 -3.12 0.02
C ALA A 100 10.08 -2.46 -0.43
N VAL A 101 9.13 -2.24 0.48
CA VAL A 101 7.83 -1.63 0.16
C VAL A 101 7.99 -0.17 -0.26
N ILE A 102 8.76 0.62 0.50
CA ILE A 102 9.02 2.02 0.17
C ILE A 102 9.76 2.13 -1.16
N GLY A 103 10.79 1.31 -1.38
CA GLY A 103 11.59 1.34 -2.62
C GLY A 103 10.83 0.91 -3.88
N ASN A 104 9.80 0.07 -3.75
CA ASN A 104 8.98 -0.37 -4.89
C ASN A 104 7.68 0.44 -5.07
N ALA A 105 7.31 1.28 -4.10
CA ALA A 105 6.12 2.11 -4.19
C ALA A 105 6.32 3.25 -5.21
N GLY A 106 5.72 3.10 -6.40
CA GLY A 106 5.76 4.16 -7.40
C GLY A 106 5.02 5.44 -6.97
N THR A 107 3.96 5.29 -6.20
CA THR A 107 3.21 6.40 -5.61
C THR A 107 3.27 6.29 -4.09
N LEU A 108 3.68 7.37 -3.44
CA LEU A 108 3.71 7.48 -1.98
C LEU A 108 2.77 8.61 -1.56
N ILE A 109 1.89 8.32 -0.61
CA ILE A 109 0.98 9.30 0.00
C ILE A 109 1.19 9.20 1.50
N SER A 110 1.50 10.33 2.12
CA SER A 110 1.74 10.43 3.55
C SER A 110 0.78 11.44 4.16
N PHE A 111 0.07 10.99 5.18
CA PHE A 111 -0.64 11.86 6.13
C PHE A 111 0.35 12.30 7.21
N ARG A 112 -0.14 13.02 8.21
CA ARG A 112 0.65 13.36 9.39
C ARG A 112 1.28 12.11 10.00
N LEU A 113 2.57 12.19 10.29
CA LEU A 113 3.35 11.12 10.91
C LEU A 113 3.85 11.52 12.31
N GLY A 114 4.12 10.51 13.13
CA GLY A 114 4.84 10.70 14.39
C GLY A 114 6.35 10.87 14.18
N GLY A 115 7.05 11.32 15.22
CA GLY A 115 8.49 11.63 15.17
C GLY A 115 9.39 10.44 14.81
N ASN A 116 8.94 9.20 15.00
CA ASN A 116 9.71 8.00 14.64
C ASN A 116 9.63 7.66 13.14
N ASP A 117 8.46 7.87 12.52
CA ASP A 117 8.21 7.48 11.13
C ASP A 117 8.51 8.63 10.15
N ALA A 118 8.33 9.87 10.58
CA ALA A 118 8.55 11.06 9.77
C ALA A 118 9.97 11.12 9.16
N PRO A 119 11.07 10.86 9.90
CA PRO A 119 12.43 10.90 9.33
C PRO A 119 12.67 9.85 8.24
N ILE A 120 11.95 8.72 8.30
CA ILE A 120 12.07 7.64 7.31
C ILE A 120 11.40 8.09 6.01
N ILE A 121 10.17 8.57 6.10
CA ILE A 121 9.38 8.99 4.94
C ILE A 121 9.86 10.32 4.35
N ALA A 122 10.39 11.25 5.16
CA ALA A 122 10.93 12.52 4.68
C ALA A 122 11.99 12.32 3.58
N ARG A 123 12.79 11.26 3.66
CA ARG A 123 13.82 10.93 2.66
C ARG A 123 13.24 10.79 1.24
N GLU A 124 11.99 10.35 1.12
CA GLU A 124 11.29 10.21 -0.17
C GLU A 124 10.72 11.51 -0.71
N PHE A 125 10.64 12.54 0.13
CA PHE A 125 10.05 13.85 -0.17
C PHE A 125 11.08 14.99 -0.21
N LEU A 126 12.33 14.72 0.18
CA LEU A 126 13.41 15.69 0.05
C LEU A 126 13.65 16.05 -1.43
N PRO A 127 14.02 17.32 -1.72
CA PRO A 127 14.21 18.42 -0.77
C PRO A 127 12.94 19.24 -0.49
N THR A 128 11.76 18.79 -0.95
CA THR A 128 10.53 19.61 -0.95
C THR A 128 9.86 19.67 0.42
N PHE A 129 9.84 18.57 1.16
CA PHE A 129 9.28 18.51 2.52
C PHE A 129 10.29 17.91 3.48
N SER A 130 10.35 18.46 4.69
CA SER A 130 11.20 17.97 5.77
C SER A 130 10.44 17.04 6.73
N THR A 131 11.16 16.52 7.73
CA THR A 131 10.58 15.76 8.83
C THR A 131 9.56 16.60 9.61
N GLU A 132 9.89 17.86 9.89
CA GLU A 132 9.06 18.79 10.65
C GLU A 132 7.74 19.07 9.92
N ASP A 133 7.78 19.18 8.59
CA ASP A 133 6.57 19.35 7.76
C ASP A 133 5.61 18.16 7.90
N LEU A 134 6.14 16.92 7.92
CA LEU A 134 5.34 15.71 8.07
C LEU A 134 4.73 15.57 9.47
N VAL A 135 5.45 15.97 10.51
CA VAL A 135 4.96 15.96 11.90
C VAL A 135 3.91 17.04 12.12
N GLY A 136 4.12 18.23 11.54
CA GLY A 136 3.24 19.39 11.67
C GLY A 136 2.00 19.35 10.76
N LEU A 137 1.86 18.34 9.91
CA LEU A 137 0.83 18.30 8.87
C LEU A 137 -0.59 18.33 9.48
N PRO A 138 -1.47 19.27 9.06
CA PRO A 138 -2.84 19.32 9.58
C PRO A 138 -3.66 18.06 9.22
N ASN A 139 -4.75 17.84 9.95
CA ASN A 139 -5.72 16.80 9.59
C ASN A 139 -6.24 17.00 8.18
N TYR A 140 -6.40 15.90 7.44
CA TYR A 140 -6.85 15.88 6.04
C TYR A 140 -5.89 16.52 5.03
N HIS A 141 -4.71 16.95 5.45
CA HIS A 141 -3.65 17.32 4.52
C HIS A 141 -2.74 16.11 4.26
N ILE A 142 -2.23 16.03 3.04
CA ILE A 142 -1.31 14.98 2.61
C ILE A 142 -0.13 15.58 1.85
N TYR A 143 1.01 14.90 1.95
CA TYR A 143 2.11 15.02 1.00
C TYR A 143 2.17 13.78 0.14
N LEU A 144 2.40 13.97 -1.16
CA LEU A 144 2.44 12.87 -2.10
C LEU A 144 3.48 13.06 -3.20
N LYS A 145 3.96 11.92 -3.68
CA LYS A 145 4.82 11.75 -4.85
C LYS A 145 4.15 10.72 -5.74
N LEU A 146 3.85 11.09 -6.98
CA LEU A 146 3.13 10.23 -7.92
C LEU A 146 4.08 9.62 -8.95
N MET A 147 3.78 8.41 -9.43
CA MET A 147 4.36 7.88 -10.66
C MET A 147 3.47 8.29 -11.85
N ILE A 148 3.94 9.23 -12.67
CA ILE A 148 3.24 9.75 -13.84
C ILE A 148 4.02 9.34 -15.08
N ASP A 149 3.40 8.59 -15.99
CA ASP A 149 4.02 8.13 -17.25
C ASP A 149 5.40 7.46 -17.07
N GLY A 150 5.60 6.78 -15.95
CA GLY A 150 6.84 6.07 -15.62
C GLY A 150 7.93 6.93 -14.97
N ALA A 151 7.67 8.21 -14.70
CA ALA A 151 8.57 9.09 -13.96
C ALA A 151 7.96 9.53 -12.61
N PRO A 152 8.77 9.62 -11.54
CA PRO A 152 8.31 10.19 -10.28
C PRO A 152 8.07 11.70 -10.44
N SER A 153 6.94 12.19 -9.92
CA SER A 153 6.65 13.61 -9.83
C SER A 153 7.57 14.28 -8.80
N ARG A 154 7.69 15.61 -8.87
CA ARG A 154 8.13 16.37 -7.69
C ARG A 154 7.10 16.16 -6.58
N PRO A 155 7.50 16.03 -5.30
CA PRO A 155 6.56 16.02 -4.19
C PRO A 155 5.68 17.26 -4.18
N PHE A 156 4.42 17.10 -3.79
CA PHE A 156 3.48 18.21 -3.61
C PHE A 156 2.47 17.92 -2.51
N SER A 157 1.76 18.96 -2.07
CA SER A 157 0.71 18.85 -1.05
C SER A 157 -0.68 18.81 -1.67
N ALA A 158 -1.61 18.17 -0.98
CA ALA A 158 -3.03 18.19 -1.32
C ALA A 158 -3.90 18.10 -0.06
N ILE A 159 -5.18 18.42 -0.21
CA ILE A 159 -6.20 18.31 0.84
C ILE A 159 -7.15 17.18 0.45
N THR A 160 -7.37 16.25 1.36
CA THR A 160 -8.29 15.13 1.20
C THR A 160 -9.70 15.54 1.58
N VAL A 161 -10.69 14.76 1.14
CA VAL A 161 -12.09 15.00 1.46
C VAL A 161 -12.31 14.94 2.97
N HIS A 162 -12.98 15.96 3.52
CA HIS A 162 -13.46 15.92 4.89
C HIS A 162 -14.58 14.89 5.00
N GLY A 163 -14.49 14.01 6.00
CA GLY A 163 -15.65 13.21 6.40
C GLY A 163 -16.77 14.17 6.77
N ARG A 164 -17.80 14.26 5.92
CA ARG A 164 -19.02 14.98 6.26
C ARG A 164 -19.50 14.38 7.59
N GLN A 165 -19.57 15.17 8.65
CA GLN A 165 -20.27 14.78 9.86
C GLN A 165 -21.67 14.32 9.44
N MET A 166 -21.90 13.00 9.47
CA MET A 166 -23.23 12.40 9.50
C MET A 166 -23.53 12.05 10.95
#